data_AF-A0A1C6EI31-F1
#
_entry.id   AF-A0A1C6EI31-F1
#
_cell.length_a   1.000
_cell.length_b   1.000
_cell.length_c   1.000
_cell.angle_alpha   90.00
_cell.angle_beta   90.00
_cell.angle_gamma   90.00
#
_symmetry.space_group_name_H-M   'P 1'
#
loop_
_entity.id
_entity.type
_entity.pdbx_description
1 polymer ?
#
loop_
_entity_poly.entity_id
_entity_poly.type
_entity_poly.pdbx_seq_one_letter_code
_entity_poly.pdbx_strand_id
1 'polypeptide(L)' 'MKTTLLIMAAGIGSRFGTGIKQLEPVDDANHIIMDYSIHDAIEAGFNHVVFIIRKDIEKEFIALPPFALFMM' A
#
# COMPACT_ATOMS: atom_id res chain seq x y z
N MET A 1 -5.67 19.91 -10.94
CA MET A 1 -5.48 18.67 -11.73
C MET A 1 -5.86 17.49 -10.86
N LYS A 2 -6.42 16.41 -11.43
CA LYS A 2 -6.67 15.16 -10.68
C LYS A 2 -5.52 14.20 -10.95
N THR A 3 -4.53 14.18 -10.07
CA THR A 3 -3.32 13.35 -10.24
C THR A 3 -3.51 12.07 -9.46
N THR A 4 -3.36 10.93 -10.13
CA THR A 4 -3.63 9.61 -9.55
C THR A 4 -2.33 8.86 -9.25
N LEU A 5 -2.18 8.37 -8.03
CA LEU A 5 -1.13 7.44 -7.65
C LEU A 5 -1.62 6.03 -7.97
N LEU A 6 -0.86 5.31 -8.80
CA LEU A 6 -1.13 3.91 -9.13
C LEU A 6 -0.14 3.02 -8.38
N ILE A 7 -0.63 2.21 -7.44
CA ILE A 7 0.18 1.27 -6.66
C ILE A 7 -0.01 -0.14 -7.23
N MET A 8 1.06 -0.71 -7.78
CA MET A 8 1.07 -2.07 -8.33
C MET A 8 1.57 -3.06 -7.29
N ALA A 9 0.66 -3.59 -6.47
CA ALA A 9 0.95 -4.53 -5.38
C ALA A 9 0.59 -5.98 -5.75
N ALA A 10 0.80 -6.37 -7.01
CA ALA A 10 0.45 -7.69 -7.55
C ALA A 10 1.62 -8.69 -7.65
N GLY A 11 2.84 -8.31 -7.23
CA GLY A 11 4.03 -9.14 -7.36
C GLY A 11 4.10 -10.28 -6.33
N ILE A 12 4.51 -11.47 -6.77
CA ILE A 12 4.81 -12.60 -5.87
C ILE A 12 6.24 -12.44 -5.35
N GLY A 13 6.38 -12.43 -4.02
CA GLY A 13 7.67 -12.35 -3.35
C GLY A 13 8.52 -13.62 -3.42
N SER A 14 8.63 -14.30 -4.57
CA SER A 14 9.32 -15.59 -4.71
C SER A 14 10.76 -15.60 -4.17
N ARG A 15 11.44 -14.44 -4.19
CA ARG A 15 12.81 -14.25 -3.65
C ARG A 15 12.91 -14.11 -2.13
N PHE A 16 11.81 -13.94 -1.40
CA PHE A 16 11.87 -13.77 0.06
C PHE A 16 10.72 -14.48 0.81
N GLY A 17 10.27 -15.64 0.32
CA GLY A 17 9.35 -16.51 1.06
C GLY A 17 7.85 -16.31 0.77
N THR A 18 7.03 -17.22 1.34
CA THR A 18 5.61 -17.49 1.04
C THR A 18 4.61 -16.44 1.57
N GLY A 19 5.06 -15.27 1.99
CA GLY A 19 4.23 -14.19 2.55
C GLY A 19 3.89 -13.09 1.54
N ILE A 20 2.86 -12.30 1.86
CA ILE A 20 2.50 -11.08 1.13
C ILE A 20 3.40 -9.95 1.63
N LYS A 21 4.61 -9.83 1.09
CA LYS A 21 5.58 -8.80 1.49
C LYS A 21 5.10 -7.37 1.40
N GLN A 22 4.10 -7.10 0.57
CA GLN A 22 3.52 -5.77 0.44
C GLN A 22 2.89 -5.30 1.76
N LEU A 23 2.55 -6.23 2.66
CA LEU A 23 1.88 -5.97 3.94
C LEU A 23 2.79 -6.16 5.15
N GLU A 24 4.09 -6.40 4.93
CA GLU A 24 5.05 -6.52 6.02
C GLU A 24 5.36 -5.13 6.61
N PRO A 25 5.29 -4.98 7.94
CA PRO A 25 5.77 -3.80 8.64
C PRO A 25 7.19 -3.40 8.25
N VAL A 26 7.43 -2.11 8.08
CA VAL A 26 8.77 -1.55 7.86
C VAL A 26 9.32 -0.80 9.09
N ASP A 27 8.47 -0.55 10.10
CA ASP A 27 8.84 0.09 11.36
C ASP A 27 8.10 -0.49 12.58
N ASP A 28 8.48 -0.02 13.77
CA ASP A 28 7.90 -0.45 15.06
C ASP A 28 6.44 0.02 15.25
N ALA A 29 5.96 0.93 14.40
CA ALA A 29 4.58 1.41 14.39
C ALA A 29 3.67 0.56 13.47
N ASN A 30 4.22 -0.47 12.82
CA ASN A 30 3.54 -1.32 11.84
C ASN A 30 3.12 -0.61 10.56
N HIS A 31 3.79 0.48 10.19
CA HIS A 31 3.59 1.07 8.86
C HIS A 31 4.10 0.10 7.81
N ILE A 32 3.43 0.08 6.65
CA ILE A 32 3.87 -0.66 5.47
C ILE A 32 4.46 0.32 4.46
N ILE A 33 5.23 -0.18 3.50
CA ILE A 33 5.88 0.66 2.49
C ILE A 33 4.89 1.51 1.67
N MET A 34 3.64 1.04 1.53
CA MET A 34 2.58 1.78 0.83
C MET A 34 2.16 3.04 1.58
N ASP A 35 2.25 3.07 2.91
CA ASP A 35 1.90 4.24 3.71
C ASP A 35 2.80 5.42 3.35
N TYR A 36 4.12 5.20 3.32
CA TYR A 36 5.10 6.22 2.91
C TYR A 36 4.87 6.67 1.46
N SER A 37 4.59 5.73 0.55
CA SER A 37 4.32 6.08 -0.85
C SER A 37 3.08 6.97 -1.01
N ILE A 38 2.05 6.75 -0.18
CA ILE A 38 0.82 7.56 -0.16
C ILE A 38 1.10 8.92 0.47
N HIS A 39 1.89 8.96 1.55
CA HIS A 39 2.32 10.21 2.19
C HIS A 39 2.99 11.15 1.21
N ASP A 40 4.05 10.66 0.54
CA ASP A 40 4.82 11.44 -0.43
C ASP A 40 3.93 11.91 -1.60
N ALA A 41 2.98 11.07 -2.03
CA ALA A 41 2.04 11.44 -3.08
C ALA A 41 1.07 12.53 -2.62
N ILE A 42 0.58 12.49 -1.39
CA ILE A 42 -0.26 13.56 -0.82
C ILE A 42 0.54 14.86 -0.75
N GLU A 43 1.78 14.83 -0.24
CA GLU A 43 2.67 16.01 -0.21
C GLU A 43 2.95 16.57 -1.61
N ALA A 44 3.06 15.69 -2.62
CA ALA A 44 3.22 16.06 -4.02
C ALA A 44 1.92 16.52 -4.71
N GLY A 45 0.78 16.52 -4.02
CA GLY A 45 -0.50 17.02 -4.53
C GLY A 45 -1.35 15.99 -5.31
N PHE A 46 -1.11 14.70 -5.11
CA PHE A 46 -1.98 13.64 -5.59
C PHE A 46 -3.25 13.57 -4.73
N ASN A 47 -4.38 13.30 -5.38
CA ASN A 47 -5.70 13.33 -4.72
C ASN A 47 -6.58 12.12 -5.06
N HIS A 48 -5.96 11.09 -5.62
CA HIS A 48 -6.62 9.86 -6.00
C HIS A 48 -5.61 8.71 -5.97
N VAL A 49 -5.96 7.59 -5.34
CA VAL A 49 -5.09 6.42 -5.24
C VAL A 49 -5.82 5.20 -5.81
N VAL A 50 -5.12 4.44 -6.65
CA VAL A 50 -5.64 3.22 -7.28
C VAL A 50 -4.66 2.09 -7.01
N PHE A 51 -5.16 0.97 -6.49
CA PHE A 51 -4.37 -0.23 -6.23
C PHE A 51 -4.64 -1.29 -7.29
N ILE A 52 -3.58 -1.88 -7.83
CA ILE A 52 -3.64 -3.09 -8.66
C ILE A 52 -3.07 -4.24 -7.82
N ILE A 53 -3.96 -5.11 -7.35
CA ILE A 53 -3.65 -6.27 -6.51
C ILE A 53 -4.04 -7.57 -7.21
N ARG A 54 -3.49 -8.69 -6.72
CA ARG A 54 -4.00 -10.02 -7.11
C ARG A 54 -5.28 -10.33 -6.33
N LYS A 55 -6.18 -11.07 -6.96
CA LYS A 55 -7.49 -11.42 -6.37
C LYS A 55 -7.38 -12.31 -5.12
N ASP A 56 -6.36 -13.15 -5.04
CA ASP A 56 -6.15 -14.05 -3.91
C ASP A 56 -5.69 -13.35 -2.64
N ILE A 57 -5.19 -12.12 -2.73
CA ILE A 57 -4.76 -11.29 -1.57
C ILE A 57 -5.77 -10.19 -1.24
N GLU A 58 -6.93 -10.17 -1.90
CA GLU A 58 -7.94 -9.13 -1.77
C GLU A 58 -8.44 -9.01 -0.33
N LYS A 59 -8.63 -10.13 0.37
CA LYS A 59 -9.13 -10.12 1.74
C LYS A 59 -8.12 -9.54 2.71
N GLU A 60 -6.87 -9.95 2.59
CA GLU A 60 -5.75 -9.46 3.38
C GLU A 60 -5.51 -7.97 3.12
N PHE A 61 -5.63 -7.55 1.86
CA PHE A 61 -5.51 -6.16 1.45
C PHE A 61 -6.64 -5.28 2.00
N ILE A 62 -7.89 -5.73 1.96
CA ILE A 62 -9.05 -4.98 2.51
C ILE A 62 -9.05 -4.98 4.04
N ALA A 63 -8.51 -6.02 4.68
CA ALA A 63 -8.40 -6.10 6.13
C ALA A 63 -7.37 -5.12 6.71
N LEU A 64 -6.55 -4.49 5.87
CA LEU A 64 -5.68 -3.41 6.32
C LEU A 64 -6.53 -2.29 6.90
N PRO A 65 -6.20 -1.84 8.12
CA PRO A 65 -6.92 -0.73 8.72
C PRO A 65 -6.85 0.48 7.77
N PRO A 66 -7.97 1.19 7.50
CA PRO A 66 -7.97 2.42 6.71
C PRO A 66 -7.19 3.58 7.38
N PHE A 67 -6.50 3.30 8.50
CA PHE A 67 -5.82 4.25 9.37
C PHE A 67 -4.68 5.01 8.67
N ALA A 68 -4.07 4.46 7.61
CA ALA A 68 -3.02 5.13 6.85
C ALA A 68 -3.51 6.39 6.11
N LEU A 69 -4.82 6.52 5.84
CA LEU A 69 -5.36 7.64 5.07
C LEU A 69 -5.84 8.83 5.94
N PHE A 70 -6.04 8.66 7.25
CA PHE A 70 -6.67 9.67 8.11
C PHE A 70 -5.72 10.41 9.05
N MET A 71 -4.46 9.94 9.16
CA MET A 71 -3.44 10.53 10.06
C MET A 71 -2.32 11.28 9.32
N MET A 72 -2.43 11.42 7.98
CA MET A 72 -1.54 12.20 7.12
C MET A 72 -2.18 13.52 6.72
#